data_AF-A0A967N7L0-F1
#
_entry.id   AF-A0A967N7L0-F1
#
_cell.length_a   1.000
_cell.length_b   1.000
_cell.length_c   1.000
_cell.angle_alpha   90.00
_cell.angle_beta   90.00
_cell.angle_gamma   90.00
#
_symmetry.space_group_name_H-M   'P 1'
#
loop_
_entity.id
_entity.type
_entity.pdbx_description
1 polymer ?
#
loop_
_entity_poly.entity_id
_entity_poly.type
_entity_poly.pdbx_seq_one_letter_code
_entity_poly.pdbx_strand_id
1 'polypeptide(L)'
;MRLPRRDALLRNFALELTEPAQLRGRVVEYDSSSPVDGAVVMVEGTDRSAVTDTSGAFAMPGVPPGRHVLVTERLGFQTRRDTLTIRGGERIALEIHLPTEAIPLDPLVVEARSREREMPWTVGTRVDGLTTEEIDAMLPRIHSTGDLLANANVPGLSVQPRTFKEGNTYRQGWCVELSRSRRLHRDACAMAEVYVDGVRMNAAEFTLGMIDHQAIRLVQFLSPIEAGA
;
A
#
# COMPACT_ATOMS: atom_id res chain seq x y z
N MET A 1 -28.65 71.99 -33.89
CA MET A 1 -27.65 71.03 -34.40
C MET A 1 -27.03 70.30 -33.19
N ARG A 2 -27.39 69.02 -33.05
CA ARG A 2 -26.88 67.93 -32.19
C ARG A 2 -26.12 68.26 -30.88
N LEU A 3 -26.79 67.95 -29.76
CA LEU A 3 -26.15 67.60 -28.49
C LEU A 3 -25.31 66.31 -28.66
N PRO A 4 -24.12 66.18 -28.04
CA PRO A 4 -23.34 64.96 -28.09
C PRO A 4 -24.06 63.85 -27.32
N ARG A 5 -24.19 62.67 -27.94
CA ARG A 5 -24.67 61.46 -27.26
C ARG A 5 -23.70 61.14 -26.15
N ARG A 6 -24.13 61.32 -24.90
CA ARG A 6 -23.53 60.64 -23.76
C ARG A 6 -23.89 59.17 -23.89
N ASP A 7 -23.02 58.40 -24.55
CA ASP A 7 -23.01 56.94 -24.45
C ASP A 7 -22.59 56.60 -23.01
N ALA A 8 -23.55 56.72 -22.09
CA ALA A 8 -23.42 56.17 -20.76
C ALA A 8 -23.39 54.65 -20.94
N LEU A 9 -22.20 54.06 -20.89
CA LEU A 9 -22.01 52.62 -20.77
C LEU A 9 -22.74 52.18 -19.48
N LEU A 10 -23.98 51.74 -19.62
CA LEU A 10 -24.74 51.14 -18.54
C LEU A 10 -23.99 49.88 -18.13
N ARG A 11 -23.31 49.93 -16.99
CA ARG A 11 -22.73 48.76 -16.35
C ARG A 11 -23.82 48.17 -15.46
N ASN A 12 -24.29 46.99 -15.81
CA ASN A 12 -25.19 46.23 -14.95
C ASN A 12 -24.38 45.76 -13.74
N PHE A 13 -24.87 46.05 -12.54
CA PHE A 13 -24.35 45.50 -11.29
C PHE A 13 -25.45 44.65 -10.67
N ALA A 14 -25.13 43.40 -10.34
CA ALA A 14 -25.98 42.53 -9.55
C ALA A 14 -25.41 42.46 -8.12
N LEU A 15 -26.29 42.57 -7.13
CA LEU A 15 -25.97 42.36 -5.73
C LEU A 15 -26.71 41.09 -5.30
N GLU A 16 -25.99 39.98 -5.14
CA GLU A 16 -26.53 38.76 -4.55
C GLU A 16 -26.35 38.82 -3.04
N LEU A 17 -27.46 38.89 -2.31
CA LEU A 17 -27.48 38.75 -0.86
C LEU A 17 -27.59 37.26 -0.52
N THR A 18 -26.46 36.62 -0.26
CA THR A 18 -26.44 35.24 0.22
C THR A 18 -26.25 35.22 1.73
N GLU A 19 -27.12 34.51 2.46
CA GLU A 19 -26.88 34.25 3.88
C GLU A 19 -25.83 33.14 4.01
N PRO A 20 -24.67 33.40 4.64
CA PRO A 20 -23.67 32.36 4.81
C PRO A 20 -24.13 31.29 5.81
N ALA A 21 -23.73 30.06 5.57
CA ALA A 21 -23.95 28.93 6.46
C ALA A 21 -22.89 28.85 7.57
N GLN A 22 -23.19 28.02 8.58
CA GLN A 22 -22.26 27.64 9.64
C GLN A 22 -22.04 26.13 9.63
N LEU A 23 -20.80 25.71 9.46
CA LEU A 23 -20.39 24.32 9.58
C LEU A 23 -19.85 24.11 11.00
N ARG A 24 -20.22 23.01 11.61
CA ARG A 24 -19.63 22.51 12.86
C ARG A 24 -19.41 21.02 12.73
N GLY A 25 -18.45 20.49 13.44
CA GLY A 25 -18.25 19.07 13.39
C GLY A 25 -17.11 18.58 14.25
N ARG A 26 -16.83 17.29 14.09
CA ARG A 26 -15.73 16.60 14.72
C ARG A 26 -14.93 15.83 13.68
N VAL A 27 -13.62 15.84 13.80
CA VAL A 27 -12.71 14.98 13.04
C VAL A 27 -12.19 13.89 13.96
N VAL A 28 -12.32 12.65 13.51
CA VAL A 28 -11.87 11.45 14.23
C VAL A 28 -11.02 10.58 13.31
N GLU A 29 -10.11 9.79 13.87
CA GLU A 29 -9.35 8.80 13.12
C GLU A 29 -10.28 7.72 12.58
N TYR A 30 -10.06 7.28 11.35
CA TYR A 30 -10.90 6.25 10.73
C TYR A 30 -10.86 4.92 11.51
N ASP A 31 -9.67 4.47 11.92
CA ASP A 31 -9.48 3.15 12.54
C ASP A 31 -9.85 3.13 14.02
N SER A 32 -9.36 4.13 14.78
CA SER A 32 -9.48 4.14 16.24
C SER A 32 -10.68 4.94 16.76
N SER A 33 -11.31 5.76 15.89
CA SER A 33 -12.31 6.77 16.28
C SER A 33 -11.81 7.77 17.34
N SER A 34 -10.50 7.86 17.55
CA SER A 34 -9.89 8.85 18.42
C SER A 34 -10.03 10.26 17.83
N PRO A 35 -10.19 11.31 18.66
CA PRO A 35 -10.26 12.68 18.15
C PRO A 35 -8.94 13.11 17.49
N VAL A 36 -9.04 13.78 16.34
CA VAL A 36 -7.87 14.33 15.64
C VAL A 36 -7.72 15.80 15.96
N ASP A 37 -6.72 16.12 16.78
CA ASP A 37 -6.34 17.50 17.10
C ASP A 37 -5.56 18.16 15.96
N GLY A 38 -5.80 19.46 15.76
CA GLY A 38 -5.09 20.30 14.80
C GLY A 38 -5.19 19.88 13.33
N ALA A 39 -6.24 19.17 12.92
CA ALA A 39 -6.58 18.97 11.52
C ALA A 39 -7.13 20.27 10.93
N VAL A 40 -6.69 20.60 9.71
CA VAL A 40 -7.17 21.75 8.96
C VAL A 40 -8.34 21.30 8.10
N VAL A 41 -9.51 21.92 8.31
CA VAL A 41 -10.72 21.73 7.52
C VAL A 41 -10.91 22.99 6.67
N MET A 42 -10.97 22.86 5.35
CA MET A 42 -11.06 24.00 4.43
C MET A 42 -12.11 23.75 3.33
N VAL A 43 -12.76 24.82 2.87
CA VAL A 43 -13.69 24.77 1.74
C VAL A 43 -12.97 25.23 0.47
N GLU A 44 -12.78 24.31 -0.48
CA GLU A 44 -12.06 24.55 -1.73
C GLU A 44 -12.72 25.67 -2.55
N GLY A 45 -11.89 26.56 -3.11
CA GLY A 45 -12.36 27.72 -3.87
C GLY A 45 -12.83 28.90 -3.01
N THR A 46 -12.71 28.81 -1.68
CA THR A 46 -13.00 29.91 -0.75
C THR A 46 -11.82 30.17 0.19
N ASP A 47 -11.90 31.23 0.98
CA ASP A 47 -10.94 31.55 2.05
C ASP A 47 -11.39 30.99 3.43
N ARG A 48 -12.37 30.07 3.44
CA ARG A 48 -12.95 29.53 4.67
C ARG A 48 -12.20 28.28 5.12
N SER A 49 -11.59 28.37 6.31
CA SER A 49 -10.94 27.25 6.98
C SER A 49 -11.14 27.28 8.49
N ALA A 50 -10.99 26.13 9.14
CA ALA A 50 -11.02 25.96 10.58
C ALA A 50 -9.99 24.89 10.99
N VAL A 51 -9.50 24.96 12.21
CA VAL A 51 -8.57 23.98 12.79
C VAL A 51 -9.29 23.26 13.92
N THR A 52 -9.16 21.93 14.00
CA THR A 52 -9.76 21.17 15.09
C THR A 52 -9.03 21.37 16.42
N ASP A 53 -9.78 21.34 17.52
CA ASP A 53 -9.24 21.37 18.88
C ASP A 53 -8.86 19.97 19.41
N THR A 54 -8.42 19.90 20.67
CA THR A 54 -8.00 18.64 21.32
C THR A 54 -9.12 17.61 21.46
N SER A 55 -10.38 18.01 21.34
CA SER A 55 -11.53 17.11 21.29
C SER A 55 -11.88 16.67 19.87
N GLY A 56 -11.14 17.16 18.86
CA GLY A 56 -11.38 16.98 17.44
C GLY A 56 -12.45 17.92 16.88
N ALA A 57 -12.97 18.86 17.66
CA ALA A 57 -14.09 19.69 17.27
C ALA A 57 -13.65 20.91 16.45
N PHE A 58 -14.47 21.32 15.47
CA PHE A 58 -14.26 22.54 14.69
C PHE A 58 -15.57 23.31 14.48
N ALA A 59 -15.44 24.61 14.23
CA ALA A 59 -16.54 25.48 13.81
C ALA A 59 -16.06 26.45 12.72
N MET A 60 -16.81 26.50 11.61
CA MET A 60 -16.52 27.32 10.44
C MET A 60 -17.77 28.12 10.06
N PRO A 61 -17.93 29.34 10.59
CA PRO A 61 -18.98 30.25 10.15
C PRO A 61 -18.61 30.93 8.82
N GLY A 62 -19.62 31.46 8.12
CA GLY A 62 -19.36 32.31 6.96
C GLY A 62 -19.25 31.56 5.64
N VAL A 63 -19.71 30.30 5.55
CA VAL A 63 -19.54 29.50 4.33
C VAL A 63 -20.60 29.87 3.30
N PRO A 64 -20.22 30.31 2.08
CA PRO A 64 -21.20 30.68 1.06
C PRO A 64 -22.09 29.51 0.66
N PRO A 65 -23.37 29.73 0.32
CA PRO A 65 -24.21 28.69 -0.25
C PRO A 65 -23.66 28.23 -1.60
N GLY A 66 -23.96 26.98 -1.97
CA GLY A 66 -23.49 26.36 -3.21
C GLY A 66 -22.98 24.94 -3.02
N ARG A 67 -22.48 24.35 -4.10
CA ARG A 67 -21.82 23.04 -4.07
C ARG A 67 -20.33 23.26 -3.88
N HIS A 68 -19.78 22.70 -2.80
CA HIS A 68 -18.40 22.87 -2.39
C HIS A 68 -17.72 21.54 -2.12
N VAL A 69 -16.39 21.53 -2.19
CA VAL A 69 -15.56 20.41 -1.72
C VAL A 69 -14.93 20.83 -0.41
N LEU A 70 -15.20 20.06 0.65
CA LEU A 70 -14.54 20.18 1.94
C LEU A 70 -13.28 19.32 1.92
N VAL A 71 -12.14 19.93 2.16
CA VAL A 71 -10.84 19.27 2.23
C VAL A 71 -10.40 19.24 3.69
N THR A 72 -10.07 18.07 4.21
CA THR A 72 -9.56 17.89 5.57
C THR A 72 -8.18 17.28 5.53
N GLU A 73 -7.21 17.93 6.18
CA GLU A 73 -5.80 17.57 6.13
C GLU A 73 -5.16 17.63 7.51
N ARG A 74 -4.26 16.69 7.79
CA ARG A 74 -3.43 16.66 8.99
C ARG A 74 -2.15 15.91 8.66
N LEU A 75 -1.01 16.37 9.18
CA LEU A 75 0.26 15.65 9.01
C LEU A 75 0.14 14.21 9.54
N GLY A 76 0.53 13.22 8.73
CA GLY A 76 0.39 11.80 9.07
C GLY A 76 -1.01 11.22 8.80
N PHE A 77 -1.87 11.97 8.11
CA PHE A 77 -3.22 11.56 7.72
C PHE A 77 -3.48 11.84 6.24
N GLN A 78 -4.22 10.95 5.60
CA GLN A 78 -4.54 11.08 4.19
C GLN A 78 -5.51 12.25 4.00
N THR A 79 -5.20 13.16 3.08
CA THR A 79 -6.13 14.24 2.69
C THR A 79 -7.48 13.66 2.28
N ARG A 80 -8.53 14.03 2.99
CA ARG A 80 -9.91 13.63 2.69
C ARG A 80 -10.66 14.76 1.99
N ARG A 81 -11.43 14.41 0.96
CA ARG A 81 -12.26 15.34 0.19
C ARG A 81 -13.72 14.88 0.22
N ASP A 82 -14.59 15.69 0.82
CA ASP A 82 -16.03 15.43 0.90
C ASP A 82 -16.81 16.51 0.12
N THR A 83 -17.74 16.11 -0.74
CA THR A 83 -18.59 17.08 -1.47
C THR A 83 -19.82 17.43 -0.64
N LEU A 84 -20.09 18.72 -0.46
CA LEU A 84 -21.25 19.24 0.27
C LEU A 84 -22.08 20.18 -0.62
N THR A 85 -23.40 20.14 -0.45
CA THR A 85 -24.31 21.16 -1.00
C THR A 85 -24.87 21.96 0.15
N ILE A 86 -24.55 23.26 0.18
CA ILE A 86 -24.86 24.17 1.28
C ILE A 86 -25.98 25.11 0.86
N ARG A 87 -27.04 25.19 1.65
CA ARG A 87 -28.10 26.20 1.49
C ARG A 87 -27.79 27.44 2.35
N GLY A 88 -28.35 28.58 1.94
CA GLY A 88 -28.14 29.84 2.67
C GLY A 88 -28.67 29.76 4.10
N GLY A 89 -27.90 30.28 5.06
CA GLY A 89 -28.26 30.30 6.48
C GLY A 89 -28.25 28.94 7.19
N GLU A 90 -27.83 27.87 6.51
CA GLU A 90 -27.87 26.51 7.05
C GLU A 90 -26.86 26.30 8.19
N ARG A 91 -27.21 25.44 9.16
CA ARG A 91 -26.28 24.94 10.18
C ARG A 91 -26.04 23.47 9.94
N ILE A 92 -24.83 23.11 9.52
CA ILE A 92 -24.47 21.74 9.14
C ILE A 92 -23.57 21.16 10.23
N ALA A 93 -23.94 19.96 10.72
CA ALA A 93 -23.13 19.17 11.63
C ALA A 93 -22.46 18.01 10.87
N LEU A 94 -21.14 17.85 11.02
CA LEU A 94 -20.35 16.86 10.30
C LEU A 94 -19.54 15.99 11.27
N GLU A 95 -19.41 14.70 10.95
CA GLU A 95 -18.40 13.82 11.54
C GLU A 95 -17.51 13.31 10.41
N ILE A 96 -16.22 13.64 10.49
CA ILE A 96 -15.25 13.38 9.43
C ILE A 96 -14.28 12.32 9.94
N HIS A 97 -14.26 11.16 9.27
CA HIS A 97 -13.32 10.09 9.57
C HIS A 97 -12.08 10.26 8.69
N LEU A 98 -10.96 10.63 9.29
CA LEU A 98 -9.70 10.89 8.60
C LEU A 98 -8.84 9.62 8.60
N PRO A 99 -8.56 9.00 7.44
CA PRO A 99 -7.67 7.84 7.36
C PRO A 99 -6.25 8.24 7.72
N THR A 100 -5.50 7.38 8.40
CA THR A 100 -4.08 7.60 8.62
C THR A 100 -3.34 7.52 7.29
N GLU A 101 -2.41 8.45 7.07
CA GLU A 101 -1.47 8.34 5.96
C GLU A 101 -0.38 7.43 6.46
N ALA A 102 -0.30 6.21 5.92
CA ALA A 102 0.93 5.46 6.02
C ALA A 102 1.97 6.31 5.30
N ILE A 103 2.79 7.07 6.04
CA ILE A 103 3.96 7.75 5.47
C ILE A 103 4.83 6.61 4.93
N PRO A 104 4.97 6.42 3.60
CA PRO A 104 6.16 5.74 3.14
C PRO A 104 7.28 6.69 3.52
N LEU A 105 8.06 6.35 4.54
CA LEU A 105 9.30 7.06 4.77
C LEU A 105 10.09 6.93 3.47
N ASP A 106 10.48 8.06 2.87
CA ASP A 106 11.58 8.04 1.91
C ASP A 106 12.69 7.25 2.59
N PRO A 107 13.14 6.13 2.02
CA PRO A 107 14.17 5.34 2.66
C PRO A 107 15.33 6.29 2.96
N LEU A 108 15.81 6.28 4.20
CA LEU A 108 17.18 6.70 4.46
C LEU A 108 18.01 5.91 3.45
N VAL A 109 18.49 6.59 2.42
CA VAL A 109 19.46 6.03 1.49
C VAL A 109 20.76 5.92 2.29
N VAL A 110 20.86 4.86 3.09
CA VAL A 110 22.13 4.18 3.19
C VAL A 110 22.34 3.68 1.78
N GLU A 111 23.25 4.30 1.03
CA GLU A 111 23.71 3.79 -0.26
C GLU A 111 24.41 2.44 -0.02
N ALA A 112 23.65 1.40 0.31
CA ALA A 112 24.01 0.07 -0.09
C ALA A 112 23.63 0.02 -1.56
N ARG A 113 24.62 0.09 -2.46
CA ARG A 113 24.44 -0.26 -3.86
C ARG A 113 23.98 -1.72 -3.94
N SER A 114 22.68 -1.97 -3.82
CA SER A 114 22.07 -3.18 -4.34
C SER A 114 21.38 -2.80 -5.63
N ARG A 115 21.93 -3.29 -6.75
CA ARG A 115 21.19 -3.43 -7.99
C ARG A 115 19.97 -4.30 -7.66
N GLU A 116 18.82 -3.67 -7.42
CA GLU A 116 17.55 -4.35 -7.66
C GLU A 116 17.53 -4.54 -9.17
N ARG A 117 17.93 -5.73 -9.60
CA ARG A 117 17.57 -6.19 -10.94
C ARG A 117 16.07 -6.34 -10.90
N GLU A 118 15.39 -5.52 -11.68
CA GLU A 118 14.14 -5.95 -12.29
C GLU A 118 14.43 -7.33 -12.86
N MET A 119 14.02 -8.38 -12.18
CA MET A 119 14.16 -9.74 -12.69
C MET A 119 13.15 -9.81 -13.84
N PRO A 120 13.60 -9.80 -15.11
CA PRO A 120 12.65 -9.92 -16.19
C PRO A 120 12.02 -11.30 -16.04
N TRP A 121 10.72 -11.33 -15.77
CA TRP A 121 9.88 -12.50 -16.04
C TRP A 121 10.15 -12.85 -17.49
N THR A 122 11.00 -13.85 -17.72
CA THR A 122 11.59 -14.03 -19.04
C THR A 122 10.57 -14.75 -19.91
N VAL A 123 9.74 -13.98 -20.59
CA VAL A 123 8.92 -14.46 -21.70
C VAL A 123 9.89 -14.81 -22.84
N GLY A 124 10.27 -16.08 -22.96
CA GLY A 124 10.89 -16.61 -24.18
C GLY A 124 12.22 -17.37 -24.05
N THR A 125 12.83 -17.49 -22.87
CA THR A 125 13.99 -18.35 -22.63
C THR A 125 13.59 -19.50 -21.72
N ARG A 126 14.17 -20.69 -21.89
CA ARG A 126 13.89 -21.86 -21.03
C ARG A 126 13.96 -21.42 -19.58
N VAL A 127 12.83 -21.49 -18.88
CA VAL A 127 12.78 -21.27 -17.44
C VAL A 127 13.32 -22.55 -16.82
N ASP A 128 14.46 -22.48 -16.12
CA ASP A 128 14.83 -23.53 -15.19
C ASP A 128 13.81 -23.45 -14.05
N GLY A 129 12.73 -24.22 -14.14
CA GLY A 129 11.50 -23.95 -13.41
C GLY A 129 10.47 -25.06 -13.53
N LEU A 130 9.37 -24.90 -12.80
CA LEU A 130 8.15 -25.68 -13.01
C LEU A 130 7.09 -24.80 -13.62
N THR A 131 6.58 -25.21 -14.77
CA THR A 131 5.40 -24.63 -15.44
C THR A 131 4.10 -25.01 -14.72
N THR A 132 3.02 -24.29 -15.01
CA THR A 132 1.68 -24.58 -14.47
C THR A 132 1.28 -26.03 -14.75
N GLU A 133 1.54 -26.51 -15.97
CA GLU A 133 1.17 -27.86 -16.41
C GLU A 133 1.94 -28.95 -15.64
N GLU A 134 3.23 -28.72 -15.36
CA GLU A 134 4.05 -29.64 -14.56
C GLU A 134 3.60 -29.65 -13.10
N ILE A 135 3.27 -28.48 -12.54
CA ILE A 135 2.74 -28.35 -11.18
C ILE A 135 1.41 -29.10 -11.06
N ASP A 136 0.47 -28.86 -11.98
CA ASP A 136 -0.85 -29.49 -11.97
C ASP A 136 -0.76 -31.02 -12.05
N ALA A 137 0.20 -31.55 -12.81
CA ALA A 137 0.46 -32.99 -12.89
C ALA A 137 1.00 -33.59 -11.58
N MET A 138 1.66 -32.78 -10.75
CA MET A 138 2.22 -33.17 -9.45
C MET A 138 1.20 -33.04 -8.31
N LEU A 139 0.31 -32.04 -8.35
CA LEU A 139 -0.68 -31.73 -7.30
C LEU A 139 -1.41 -32.95 -6.70
N PRO A 140 -1.81 -33.98 -7.46
CA PRO A 140 -2.50 -35.14 -6.89
C PRO A 140 -1.67 -35.99 -5.91
N ARG A 141 -0.34 -35.84 -5.89
CA ARG A 141 0.60 -36.68 -5.12
C ARG A 141 1.35 -35.92 -4.03
N ILE A 142 1.21 -34.61 -3.97
CA ILE A 142 1.91 -33.74 -3.04
C ILE A 142 0.93 -33.09 -2.07
N HIS A 143 1.42 -32.72 -0.88
CA HIS A 143 0.56 -32.16 0.17
C HIS A 143 1.06 -30.82 0.74
N SER A 144 2.17 -30.29 0.23
CA SER A 144 2.72 -29.00 0.66
C SER A 144 3.61 -28.37 -0.41
N THR A 145 3.86 -27.06 -0.28
CA THR A 145 4.74 -26.35 -1.22
C THR A 145 6.18 -26.84 -1.12
N GLY A 146 6.67 -27.16 0.08
CA GLY A 146 8.00 -27.77 0.21
C GLY A 146 8.12 -29.15 -0.45
N ASP A 147 7.05 -29.94 -0.44
CA ASP A 147 6.98 -31.24 -1.12
C ASP A 147 6.93 -31.10 -2.64
N LEU A 148 6.18 -30.10 -3.14
CA LEU A 148 6.24 -29.69 -4.56
C LEU A 148 7.68 -29.40 -4.99
N LEU A 149 8.39 -28.58 -4.22
CA LEU A 149 9.76 -28.17 -4.53
C LEU A 149 10.76 -29.33 -4.39
N ALA A 150 10.56 -30.24 -3.43
CA ALA A 150 11.38 -31.44 -3.28
C ALA A 150 11.26 -32.40 -4.46
N ASN A 151 10.09 -32.44 -5.12
CA ASN A 151 9.84 -33.29 -6.28
C ASN A 151 10.01 -32.58 -7.63
N ALA A 152 10.36 -31.29 -7.63
CA ALA A 152 10.52 -30.47 -8.84
C ALA A 152 11.67 -30.92 -9.77
N ASN A 153 12.55 -31.80 -9.29
CA ASN A 153 13.71 -32.33 -10.02
C ASN A 153 14.55 -31.25 -10.74
N VAL A 154 14.90 -30.20 -10.01
CA VAL A 154 15.65 -29.05 -10.54
C VAL A 154 17.15 -29.32 -10.44
N PRO A 155 17.89 -29.28 -11.56
CA PRO A 155 19.33 -29.50 -11.54
C PRO A 155 20.05 -28.54 -10.61
N GLY A 156 20.86 -29.08 -9.70
CA GLY A 156 21.66 -28.26 -8.80
C GLY A 156 20.90 -27.65 -7.62
N LEU A 157 19.62 -27.96 -7.45
CA LEU A 157 18.84 -27.62 -6.26
C LEU A 157 18.60 -28.88 -5.40
N SER A 158 18.63 -28.73 -4.08
CA SER A 158 18.34 -29.77 -3.12
C SER A 158 17.31 -29.24 -2.14
N VAL A 159 16.11 -29.82 -2.14
CA VAL A 159 15.04 -29.43 -1.20
C VAL A 159 14.69 -30.63 -0.33
N GLN A 160 14.80 -30.47 0.99
CA GLN A 160 14.64 -31.57 1.94
C GLN A 160 14.00 -31.08 3.25
N PRO A 161 13.12 -31.88 3.88
CA PRO A 161 12.65 -31.56 5.22
C PRO A 161 13.80 -31.62 6.22
N ARG A 162 13.87 -30.64 7.12
CA ARG A 162 14.86 -30.57 8.20
C ARG A 162 14.21 -30.03 9.47
N THR A 163 14.77 -30.37 10.61
CA THR A 163 14.42 -29.76 11.88
C THR A 163 15.29 -28.54 12.11
N PHE A 164 14.67 -27.38 12.30
CA PHE A 164 15.33 -26.11 12.59
C PHE A 164 15.08 -25.70 14.04
N LYS A 165 16.04 -24.98 14.63
CA LYS A 165 15.91 -24.42 15.97
C LYS A 165 15.36 -23.00 15.87
N GLU A 166 14.19 -22.75 16.46
CA GLU A 166 13.55 -21.44 16.56
C GLU A 166 13.47 -21.04 18.05
N GLY A 167 14.34 -20.12 18.47
CA GLY A 167 14.51 -19.81 19.89
C GLY A 167 14.96 -21.03 20.69
N ASN A 168 14.13 -21.47 21.65
CA ASN A 168 14.37 -22.67 22.46
C ASN A 168 13.60 -23.91 21.95
N THR A 169 12.88 -23.80 20.84
CA THR A 169 12.03 -24.86 20.30
C THR A 169 12.63 -25.40 19.00
N TYR A 170 12.35 -26.66 18.69
CA TYR A 170 12.68 -27.27 17.40
C TYR A 170 11.42 -27.43 16.56
N ARG A 171 11.49 -27.04 15.29
CA ARG A 171 10.35 -27.11 14.35
C ARG A 171 10.76 -27.77 13.05
N GLN A 172 9.83 -28.52 12.46
CA GLN A 172 9.98 -29.03 11.11
C GLN A 172 9.87 -27.88 10.10
N GLY A 173 10.75 -27.89 9.11
CA GLY A 173 10.77 -26.95 8.01
C GLY A 173 11.41 -27.56 6.78
N TRP A 174 11.62 -26.74 5.75
CA TRP A 174 12.19 -27.13 4.48
C TRP A 174 13.53 -26.46 4.26
N CYS A 175 14.54 -27.28 4.01
CA CYS A 175 15.86 -26.84 3.65
C CYS A 175 15.98 -26.81 2.13
N VAL A 176 16.12 -25.62 1.56
CA VAL A 176 16.32 -25.39 0.12
C VAL A 176 17.77 -24.96 -0.08
N GLU A 177 18.60 -25.80 -0.69
CA GLU A 177 20.03 -25.54 -0.88
C GLU A 177 20.45 -25.67 -2.34
N LEU A 178 21.42 -24.86 -2.76
CA LEU A 178 22.14 -25.11 -3.99
C LEU A 178 23.18 -26.22 -3.76
N SER A 179 23.19 -27.21 -4.65
CA SER A 179 24.00 -28.43 -4.58
C SER A 179 25.52 -28.18 -4.47
N ARG A 180 26.00 -26.99 -4.83
CA ARG A 180 27.41 -26.59 -4.69
C ARG A 180 27.80 -26.18 -3.25
N SER A 181 26.84 -25.91 -2.38
CA SER A 181 27.06 -25.43 -1.00
C SER A 181 27.34 -26.54 0.03
N ARG A 182 27.28 -27.82 -0.37
CA ARG A 182 27.47 -29.01 0.50
C ARG A 182 28.81 -29.08 1.27
N ARG A 183 29.74 -28.14 1.09
CA ARG A 183 31.12 -28.23 1.60
C ARG A 183 31.38 -27.51 2.94
N LEU A 184 30.46 -26.70 3.48
CA LEU A 184 30.83 -25.83 4.62
C LEU A 184 30.14 -26.12 5.96
N HIS A 185 28.92 -26.67 6.02
CA HIS A 185 28.27 -27.01 7.31
C HIS A 185 27.48 -28.32 7.21
N ARG A 186 27.84 -29.34 7.99
CA ARG A 186 27.11 -30.62 8.06
C ARG A 186 25.75 -30.49 8.76
N ASP A 187 25.58 -29.48 9.61
CA ASP A 187 24.43 -29.36 10.52
C ASP A 187 23.59 -28.08 10.31
N ALA A 188 23.98 -27.19 9.40
CA ALA A 188 23.25 -25.96 9.10
C ALA A 188 22.82 -25.94 7.63
N CYS A 189 21.52 -25.82 7.40
CA CYS A 189 20.98 -25.61 6.07
C CYS A 189 21.48 -24.27 5.51
N ALA A 190 22.23 -24.31 4.41
CA ALA A 190 22.61 -23.11 3.67
C ALA A 190 21.42 -22.67 2.79
N MET A 191 20.40 -22.11 3.44
CA MET A 191 19.14 -21.72 2.79
C MET A 191 19.40 -20.81 1.60
N ALA A 192 18.84 -21.20 0.45
CA ALA A 192 18.69 -20.34 -0.71
C ALA A 192 17.69 -19.22 -0.40
N GLU A 193 17.84 -18.10 -1.08
CA GLU A 193 16.86 -17.03 -1.01
C GLU A 193 15.60 -17.44 -1.77
N VAL A 194 14.45 -17.27 -1.12
CA VAL A 194 13.15 -17.61 -1.67
C VAL A 194 12.34 -16.32 -1.80
N TYR A 195 11.72 -16.13 -2.95
CA TYR A 195 10.85 -15.01 -3.25
C TYR A 195 9.47 -15.53 -3.61
N VAL A 196 8.42 -14.87 -3.10
CA VAL A 196 7.03 -15.11 -3.48
C VAL A 196 6.48 -13.79 -4.01
N ASP A 197 5.99 -13.80 -5.24
CA ASP A 197 5.48 -12.61 -5.93
C ASP A 197 6.46 -11.42 -5.90
N GLY A 198 7.75 -11.72 -6.00
CA GLY A 198 8.85 -10.73 -5.96
C GLY A 198 9.27 -10.30 -4.55
N VAL A 199 8.60 -10.76 -3.50
CA VAL A 199 8.93 -10.43 -2.11
C VAL A 199 9.84 -11.50 -1.51
N ARG A 200 11.01 -11.09 -1.01
CA ARG A 200 11.94 -11.98 -0.30
C ARG A 200 11.29 -12.49 0.98
N MET A 201 11.25 -13.81 1.14
CA MET A 201 10.69 -14.43 2.33
C MET A 201 11.69 -14.42 3.48
N ASN A 202 11.25 -13.93 4.63
CA ASN A 202 11.96 -14.14 5.89
C ASN A 202 11.55 -15.51 6.47
N ALA A 203 12.52 -16.26 7.02
CA ALA A 203 12.30 -17.61 7.55
C ALA A 203 11.63 -18.57 6.56
N ALA A 204 12.11 -18.59 5.31
CA ALA A 204 11.57 -19.41 4.23
C ALA A 204 11.47 -20.90 4.60
N GLU A 205 12.34 -21.38 5.48
CA GLU A 205 12.34 -22.74 6.01
C GLU A 205 11.00 -23.15 6.63
N PHE A 206 10.27 -22.23 7.25
CA PHE A 206 8.96 -22.53 7.83
C PHE A 206 7.82 -22.16 6.90
N THR A 207 7.97 -21.07 6.14
CA THR A 207 6.88 -20.51 5.34
C THR A 207 6.54 -21.38 4.13
N LEU A 208 7.49 -22.14 3.58
CA LEU A 208 7.22 -23.14 2.54
C LEU A 208 6.26 -24.26 2.98
N GLY A 209 6.13 -24.51 4.28
CA GLY A 209 5.12 -25.44 4.80
C GLY A 209 3.71 -24.84 4.93
N MET A 210 3.61 -23.51 4.93
CA MET A 210 2.36 -22.78 5.17
C MET A 210 1.71 -22.27 3.88
N ILE A 211 2.48 -22.11 2.81
CA ILE A 211 1.95 -21.72 1.50
C ILE A 211 1.08 -22.84 0.95
N ASP A 212 -0.14 -22.49 0.56
CA ASP A 212 -1.04 -23.40 -0.13
C ASP A 212 -0.45 -23.79 -1.49
N HIS A 213 -0.03 -25.06 -1.59
CA HIS A 213 0.52 -25.64 -2.82
C HIS A 213 -0.47 -25.59 -3.98
N GLN A 214 -1.78 -25.57 -3.72
CA GLN A 214 -2.80 -25.46 -4.77
C GLN A 214 -2.90 -24.06 -5.37
N ALA A 215 -2.34 -23.05 -4.70
CA ALA A 215 -2.27 -21.68 -5.20
C ALA A 215 -1.01 -21.41 -6.04
N ILE A 216 -0.01 -22.29 -6.01
CA ILE A 216 1.20 -22.14 -6.82
C ILE A 216 0.85 -22.33 -8.30
N ARG A 217 1.31 -21.40 -9.14
CA ARG A 217 1.10 -21.44 -10.61
C ARG A 217 2.40 -21.54 -11.38
N LEU A 218 3.48 -21.03 -10.82
CA LEU A 218 4.78 -21.03 -11.47
C LEU A 218 5.87 -21.09 -10.40
N VAL A 219 6.91 -21.86 -10.65
CA VAL A 219 8.14 -21.81 -9.86
C VAL A 219 9.29 -21.54 -10.80
N GLN A 220 10.06 -20.49 -10.53
CA GLN A 220 11.28 -20.18 -11.28
C GLN A 220 12.49 -20.37 -10.37
N PHE A 221 13.51 -21.02 -10.90
CA PHE A 221 14.80 -21.16 -10.27
C PHE A 221 15.80 -20.31 -11.02
N LEU A 222 16.47 -19.44 -10.26
CA LEU A 222 17.39 -18.48 -10.82
C LEU A 222 18.77 -18.89 -10.36
N SER A 223 19.62 -19.24 -11.31
CA SER A 223 21.00 -19.53 -10.98
C SER A 223 21.67 -18.26 -10.43
N PRO A 224 22.73 -18.37 -9.59
CA PRO A 224 23.47 -17.20 -9.11
C PRO A 224 24.04 -16.31 -10.24
N ILE A 225 24.17 -16.85 -11.46
CA ILE A 225 24.62 -16.12 -12.64
C ILE A 225 23.49 -15.24 -13.19
N GLU A 226 22.24 -15.72 -13.15
CA GLU A 226 21.04 -15.03 -13.66
C GLU A 226 20.48 -14.02 -12.66
N ALA A 227 20.53 -14.31 -11.36
CA ALA A 227 20.32 -13.31 -10.30
C ALA A 227 21.43 -12.21 -10.31
N GLY A 228 22.44 -12.42 -11.15
CA GLY A 228 23.78 -11.84 -11.19
C GLY A 228 24.10 -10.87 -12.35
N ALA A 229 23.17 -10.55 -13.28
CA ALA A 229 23.41 -9.66 -14.46
C ALA A 229 22.61 -8.34 -14.51
#